data_AF-A0A832D5A1-F1
#
_entry.id   AF-A0A832D5A1-F1
#
_cell.length_a   1.000
_cell.length_b   1.000
_cell.length_c   1.000
_cell.angle_alpha   90.00
_cell.angle_beta   90.00
_cell.angle_gamma   90.00
#
_symmetry.space_group_name_H-M   'P 1'
#
loop_
_entity.id
_entity.type
_entity.pdbx_description
1 polymer ?
#
loop_
_entity_poly.entity_id
_entity_poly.type
_entity_poly.pdbx_seq_one_letter_code
_entity_poly.pdbx_strand_id
1 'polypeptide(L)' 'MMVADTVKLSVSLKNTRALVIFDKKTRFYRVVDCSRKNFCRVYISKNCPPFCEIIISVKDYVFKRRNPKAEILEL' A
#
# COMPACT_ATOMS: atom_id res chain seq x y z
N MET A 1 25.96 3.08 -5.26
CA MET A 1 24.96 3.75 -4.39
C MET A 1 23.60 3.11 -4.65
N MET A 2 23.12 2.26 -3.75
CA MET A 2 21.80 1.64 -3.88
C MET A 2 20.76 2.66 -3.45
N VAL A 3 20.13 3.34 -4.40
CA VAL A 3 18.90 4.08 -4.13
C VAL A 3 17.90 3.02 -3.70
N ALA A 4 17.51 3.01 -2.44
CA ALA A 4 16.44 2.15 -1.98
C ALA A 4 15.20 2.54 -2.78
N ASP A 5 14.80 1.72 -3.76
CA ASP A 5 13.63 1.91 -4.64
C ASP A 5 12.31 1.71 -3.87
N THR A 6 12.34 2.03 -2.58
CA THR A 6 11.27 1.85 -1.62
C THR A 6 10.60 3.18 -1.40
N VAL A 7 9.28 3.23 -1.59
CA VAL A 7 8.45 4.40 -1.31
C VAL A 7 7.57 4.14 -0.10
N LYS A 8 7.37 5.17 0.71
CA LYS A 8 6.39 5.16 1.80
C LYS A 8 5.17 5.93 1.32
N LEU A 9 4.00 5.33 1.45
CA LEU A 9 2.76 5.85 0.92
C LEU A 9 1.73 5.92 2.03
N SER A 10 1.16 7.10 2.22
CA SER A 10 -0.12 7.26 2.91
C SER A 10 -1.25 7.08 1.89
N VAL A 11 -2.17 6.19 2.20
CA VAL A 11 -3.28 5.81 1.31
C VAL A 11 -4.59 6.09 2.04
N SER A 12 -5.42 6.94 1.47
CA SER A 12 -6.73 7.32 2.01
C SER A 12 -7.85 6.93 1.04
N LEU A 13 -8.71 6.03 1.50
CA LEU A 13 -10.02 5.71 0.93
C LEU A 13 -11.10 6.31 1.84
N LYS A 14 -12.32 6.45 1.31
CA LYS A 14 -13.49 7.06 2.00
C LYS A 14 -13.60 6.69 3.49
N ASN A 15 -13.42 5.41 3.83
CA ASN A 15 -13.55 4.89 5.20
C ASN A 15 -12.29 4.15 5.70
N THR A 16 -11.17 4.23 4.99
CA THR A 16 -9.95 3.47 5.33
C THR A 16 -8.71 4.29 5.08
N ARG A 17 -7.79 4.33 6.05
CA ARG A 17 -6.47 4.93 5.89
C ARG A 17 -5.43 3.87 6.15
N ALA A 18 -4.33 3.88 5.39
CA ALA A 18 -3.24 2.95 5.58
C ALA A 18 -1.89 3.59 5.27
N LEU A 19 -0.86 3.11 5.96
CA LEU A 19 0.53 3.41 5.67
C LEU A 19 1.17 2.18 5.04
N VAL A 20 1.74 2.35 3.84
CA VAL A 20 2.30 1.26 3.05
C VAL A 20 3.74 1.57 2.67
N ILE A 21 4.63 0.60 2.88
CA ILE A 21 5.98 0.62 2.34
C ILE A 21 5.99 -0.27 1.11
N PHE A 22 6.44 0.25 -0.03
CA PHE A 22 6.44 -0.48 -1.31
C PHE A 22 7.83 -0.43 -1.95
N ASP A 23 8.40 -1.60 -2.26
CA ASP A 23 9.64 -1.74 -3.01
C ASP A 23 9.31 -1.90 -4.51
N LYS A 24 9.69 -0.92 -5.33
CA LYS A 24 9.43 -0.88 -6.77
C LYS A 24 10.13 -2.00 -7.54
N LYS A 25 11.29 -2.46 -7.06
CA LYS A 25 12.14 -3.47 -7.72
C LYS A 25 11.63 -4.88 -7.44
N THR A 26 11.43 -5.21 -6.16
CA THR A 26 10.96 -6.54 -5.76
C THR A 26 9.45 -6.69 -5.86
N ARG A 27 8.72 -5.58 -6.02
CA ARG A 27 7.25 -5.49 -5.94
C ARG A 27 6.70 -5.94 -4.59
N PHE A 28 7.57 -6.01 -3.59
CA PHE A 28 7.20 -6.34 -2.23
C PHE A 28 6.54 -5.13 -1.59
N TYR A 29 5.53 -5.39 -0.77
CA TYR A 29 4.84 -4.34 -0.02
C TYR A 29 4.63 -4.80 1.40
N ARG A 30 4.61 -3.85 2.32
CA ARG A 30 4.30 -4.04 3.73
C ARG A 30 3.33 -2.98 4.16
N VAL A 31 2.21 -3.38 4.76
CA VAL A 31 1.28 -2.44 5.38
C VAL A 31 1.71 -2.25 6.82
N VAL A 32 2.12 -1.03 7.16
CA VAL A 32 2.64 -0.67 8.49
C VAL A 32 1.51 -0.37 9.45
N ASP A 33 0.49 0.33 8.97
CA ASP A 33 -0.71 0.63 9.73
C ASP A 33 -1.94 0.66 8.81
N CYS A 34 -3.10 0.32 9.35
CA CYS A 34 -4.37 0.36 8.63
C CYS A 34 -5.52 0.59 9.62
N SER A 35 -6.37 1.58 9.33
CA SER A 35 -7.52 1.92 10.17
C SER A 35 -8.60 0.84 10.18
N ARG A 36 -8.66 -0.03 9.15
CA ARG A 36 -9.55 -1.21 9.10
C ARG A 36 -8.90 -2.45 9.72
N LYS A 37 -8.57 -2.37 11.01
CA LYS A 37 -7.88 -3.45 11.76
C LYS A 37 -8.58 -4.81 11.67
N ASN A 38 -9.92 -4.84 11.62
CA ASN A 38 -10.70 -6.08 11.54
C ASN A 38 -10.69 -6.75 10.16
N PHE A 39 -10.40 -6.00 9.09
CA PHE A 39 -10.30 -6.56 7.73
C PHE A 39 -8.88 -7.07 7.43
N CYS A 40 -7.88 -6.46 8.07
CA CYS A 40 -6.48 -6.87 7.99
C CYS A 40 -6.10 -7.94 9.05
N ARG A 41 -7.09 -8.52 9.74
CA ARG A 41 -6.93 -9.47 10.87
C ARG A 41 -6.50 -10.88 10.47
N VAL A 42 -6.12 -11.15 9.22
CA VAL A 42 -5.47 -12.41 8.85
C VAL A 42 -4.02 -12.35 9.35
N TYR A 43 -3.88 -12.58 10.64
CA TYR A 43 -2.63 -12.93 11.32
C TYR A 43 -2.03 -14.14 10.60
N ILE A 44 -0.94 -13.91 9.87
CA ILE A 44 0.23 -14.81 9.67
C ILE A 44 1.25 -14.13 8.73
N SER A 45 0.91 -13.07 8.00
CA SER A 45 1.92 -12.25 7.32
C SER A 45 1.53 -10.78 7.32
N LYS A 46 2.54 -9.91 7.44
CA LYS A 46 2.46 -8.43 7.54
C LYS A 46 1.93 -7.74 6.26
N ASN A 47 1.12 -8.44 5.48
CA ASN A 47 0.70 -8.08 4.14
C ASN A 47 -0.82 -8.20 4.04
N CYS A 48 -1.50 -7.06 3.81
CA CYS A 48 -2.88 -7.08 3.31
C CYS A 48 -2.96 -7.99 2.07
N PRO A 49 -4.10 -8.65 1.81
CA PRO A 49 -4.23 -9.46 0.61
C PRO A 49 -3.93 -8.63 -0.65
N PRO A 50 -3.37 -9.23 -1.72
CA PRO A 50 -2.98 -8.49 -2.92
C PRO A 50 -4.16 -7.86 -3.65
N PHE A 51 -5.38 -8.34 -3.39
CA PHE A 51 -6.65 -7.82 -3.88
C PHE A 51 -7.29 -6.78 -2.95
N CYS A 52 -6.65 -6.43 -1.83
CA CYS A 52 -7.11 -5.34 -0.98
C CYS A 52 -7.08 -4.02 -1.77
N GLU A 53 -8.15 -3.23 -1.66
CA GLU A 53 -8.30 -1.96 -2.40
C GLU A 53 -7.15 -0.97 -2.12
N ILE A 54 -6.59 -0.99 -0.90
CA ILE A 54 -5.38 -0.23 -0.55
C ILE A 54 -4.18 -0.68 -1.40
N ILE A 55 -3.94 -1.99 -1.49
CA ILE A 55 -2.78 -2.55 -2.23
C ILE A 55 -2.94 -2.35 -3.73
N ILE A 56 -4.16 -2.53 -4.24
CA ILE A 56 -4.49 -2.25 -5.62
C ILE A 56 -4.20 -0.79 -5.94
N SER A 57 -4.69 0.15 -5.12
CA SER A 57 -4.47 1.59 -5.32
C SER A 57 -2.99 1.96 -5.28
N VAL A 58 -2.22 1.39 -4.36
CA VAL A 58 -0.76 1.55 -4.28
C VAL A 58 -0.08 1.08 -5.57
N LYS A 59 -0.44 -0.11 -6.08
CA LYS A 59 0.13 -0.64 -7.32
C LYS A 59 -0.25 0.22 -8.52
N ASP A 60 -1.50 0.69 -8.57
CA ASP A 60 -1.98 1.54 -9.65
C ASP A 60 -1.19 2.85 -9.72
N TYR A 61 -0.92 3.45 -8.56
CA TYR A 61 -0.08 4.65 -8.42
C TYR A 61 1.38 4.39 -8.78
N VAL A 62 2.03 3.43 -8.11
CA VAL A 62 3.46 3.15 -8.27
C VAL A 62 3.80 2.74 -9.70
N PHE A 63 2.98 1.91 -10.33
CA PHE A 63 3.19 1.46 -11.70
C PHE A 63 2.50 2.32 -12.76
N LYS A 64 1.84 3.42 -12.37
CA LYS A 64 1.08 4.31 -13.26
C LYS A 64 0.11 3.57 -14.20
N ARG A 65 -0.52 2.49 -13.71
CA ARG A 65 -1.41 1.63 -14.52
C ARG A 65 -2.74 2.31 -14.81
N ARG A 66 -3.26 3.04 -13.81
CA ARG A 66 -4.53 3.77 -13.86
C ARG A 66 -4.57 4.79 -12.73
N ASN A 67 -5.52 5.73 -12.81
CA ASN A 67 -5.76 6.65 -11.70
C ASN A 67 -6.26 5.86 -10.47
N PRO A 68 -5.55 5.93 -9.33
CA PRO A 68 -5.96 5.23 -8.13
C PRO A 68 -7.29 5.77 -7.62
N LYS A 69 -8.12 4.89 -7.06
CA LYS A 69 -9.38 5.28 -6.39
C LYS A 69 -9.14 5.92 -5.02
N ALA A 70 -7.94 5.73 -4.47
CA ALA A 70 -7.50 6.30 -3.22
C ALA A 70 -6.69 7.58 -3.45
N GLU A 71 -6.79 8.51 -2.50
CA GLU A 71 -5.82 9.59 -2.38
C GLU A 71 -4.50 8.99 -1.87
N ILE A 72 -3.41 9.24 -2.59
CA ILE A 72 -2.09 8.71 -2.28
C ILE A 72 -1.10 9.85 -2.14
N LEU A 73 -0.34 9.83 -1.04
CA LEU A 73 0.70 10.78 -0.72
C LEU A 73 2.01 10.02 -0.44
N GLU A 74 3.09 10.38 -1.13
CA GLU A 74 4.44 9.90 -0.80
C GLU A 74 4.96 10.62 0.46
N LEU A 75 5.54 9.86 1.40
CA LEU A 75 6.07 10.32 2.70
C LEU A 75 7.59 10.23 2.78
#